data_AF-A0AAD8Y2G6-F1
#
_entry.id   AF-A0AAD8Y2G6-F1
#
_cell.length_a   1.000
_cell.length_b   1.000
_cell.length_c   1.000
_cell.angle_alpha   90.00
_cell.angle_beta   90.00
_cell.angle_gamma   90.00
#
_symmetry.space_group_name_H-M   'P 1'
#
loop_
_entity.id
_entity.type
_entity.pdbx_description
1 polymer ?
#
loop_
_entity_poly.entity_id
_entity_poly.type
_entity_poly.pdbx_seq_one_letter_code
_entity_poly.pdbx_strand_id
1 'polypeptide(L)'
;MYLGNGTKWTRKRRLGIFTLTPRIKDEVLNQYGDVVIQITDPNPHTAAGMRRLVWDYLWEGQLLAGHYEGFQRVYSAVPGIGSLANGRTKGYNAVGGYPAVGNLGLDRGFSPGAGAFTHYDNYTWTASKDLDAGDEIFISYGEHWMNERSLTDGTAWKRDVSDLRQFGYCLDNIIPGTSLIEHAGRGAFASRDLEQDSIIAPVPLLSLSRSSLEILKERQDGTVEKATQLLLNYCYGHANSSTLLFPYSNGVNMVNHHSAKANVKLRWREGSEVIPHSLNAKYMLEMVALRDISKGEEIYLDYGSDWEEAWKTHVDNWRPDPVDVKHYAHKMNTDANFSVIRTLEEQETNPYPDSIFTSCYYKLEPNAIDKLKTTKQSVGTYNPSMIAPRNLRPCLVIQRRELPASSSREGKEEHNAMVYTVHVLNRPTLDAAQRIPRGHRHFVNVPRNAILFSEKTYTSDQHLVNAFRKEIGLGDAFPEQWEDLKLLSSQMAQLA
;
A
#
# COMPACT_ATOMS: atom_id res chain seq x y z
N MET A 1 -13.97 -13.30 -8.19
CA MET A 1 -13.48 -12.57 -9.35
C MET A 1 -12.55 -13.46 -10.15
N TYR A 2 -12.47 -13.25 -11.47
CA TYR A 2 -11.61 -14.01 -12.38
C TYR A 2 -10.77 -13.07 -13.24
N LEU A 3 -9.51 -13.43 -13.47
CA LEU A 3 -8.65 -12.79 -14.47
C LEU A 3 -8.84 -13.50 -15.81
N GLY A 4 -9.20 -12.75 -16.86
CA GLY A 4 -9.33 -13.31 -18.20
C GLY A 4 -7.99 -13.75 -18.80
N ASN A 5 -7.85 -15.00 -19.24
CA ASN A 5 -6.60 -15.52 -19.81
C ASN A 5 -6.43 -15.17 -21.30
N GLY A 6 -5.78 -14.05 -21.62
CA GLY A 6 -5.68 -13.50 -22.98
C GLY A 6 -5.10 -14.41 -24.08
N THR A 7 -4.42 -15.52 -23.76
CA THR A 7 -3.77 -16.39 -24.77
C THR A 7 -4.69 -17.49 -25.34
N LYS A 8 -5.70 -17.95 -24.59
CA LYS A 8 -6.61 -19.03 -25.00
C LYS A 8 -7.88 -18.54 -25.71
N TRP A 9 -8.08 -17.21 -25.81
CA TRP A 9 -9.21 -16.60 -26.53
C TRP A 9 -8.82 -16.22 -27.95
N THR A 10 -9.43 -16.84 -28.95
CA THR A 10 -9.00 -16.82 -30.36
C THR A 10 -9.13 -15.49 -31.13
N ARG A 11 -9.46 -14.35 -30.50
CA ARG A 11 -9.41 -13.02 -31.16
C ARG A 11 -9.08 -11.90 -30.16
N LYS A 12 -7.98 -11.17 -30.42
CA LYS A 12 -7.60 -9.83 -29.87
C LYS A 12 -8.33 -9.42 -28.57
N ARG A 13 -8.05 -10.01 -27.39
CA ARG A 13 -8.66 -9.51 -26.14
C ARG A 13 -7.67 -9.52 -24.95
N ARG A 14 -7.80 -8.45 -24.14
CA ARG A 14 -6.89 -8.00 -23.06
C ARG A 14 -7.12 -8.77 -21.75
N LEU A 15 -6.12 -8.76 -20.87
CA LEU A 15 -6.26 -9.12 -19.45
C LEU A 15 -7.28 -8.14 -18.81
N GLY A 16 -8.10 -8.65 -17.89
CA GLY A 16 -9.10 -7.87 -17.16
C GLY A 16 -9.74 -8.72 -16.06
N ILE A 17 -10.32 -8.07 -15.04
CA ILE A 17 -10.99 -8.75 -13.93
C ILE A 17 -12.50 -8.80 -14.21
N PHE A 18 -13.13 -9.95 -14.00
CA PHE A 18 -14.57 -10.15 -14.19
C PHE A 18 -15.22 -10.70 -12.92
N THR A 19 -16.48 -10.34 -12.67
CA THR A 19 -17.28 -10.97 -11.62
C THR A 19 -17.96 -12.24 -12.15
N LEU A 20 -17.99 -13.32 -11.36
CA LEU A 20 -18.73 -14.55 -11.74
C LEU A 20 -20.17 -14.58 -11.23
N THR A 21 -20.48 -13.73 -10.25
CA THR A 21 -21.79 -13.61 -9.64
C THR A 21 -22.25 -12.17 -9.80
N PRO A 22 -23.57 -11.92 -9.82
CA PRO A 22 -24.06 -10.56 -9.71
C PRO A 22 -23.50 -9.88 -8.46
N ARG A 23 -23.27 -8.58 -8.54
CA ARG A 23 -22.90 -7.72 -7.42
C ARG A 23 -23.89 -6.58 -7.32
N ILE A 24 -24.30 -6.26 -6.10
CA ILE A 24 -25.17 -5.10 -5.89
C ILE A 24 -24.34 -3.86 -5.61
N LYS A 25 -24.89 -2.69 -5.93
CA LYS A 25 -24.29 -1.42 -5.57
C LYS A 25 -23.96 -1.39 -4.07
N ASP A 26 -22.82 -0.81 -3.73
CA ASP A 26 -22.28 -0.67 -2.38
C ASP A 26 -21.79 -1.98 -1.75
N GLU A 27 -21.83 -3.11 -2.49
CA GLU A 27 -21.21 -4.38 -2.08
C GLU A 27 -19.67 -4.33 -2.19
N VAL A 28 -18.97 -4.83 -1.18
CA VAL A 28 -17.52 -4.99 -1.20
C VAL A 28 -17.13 -6.16 -2.12
N LEU A 29 -16.29 -5.88 -3.12
CA LEU A 29 -15.87 -6.83 -4.16
C LEU A 29 -14.88 -7.88 -3.64
N ASN A 30 -14.02 -7.48 -2.70
CA ASN A 30 -13.10 -8.34 -1.97
C ASN A 30 -13.38 -8.22 -0.46
N GLN A 31 -13.98 -9.26 0.14
CA GLN A 31 -14.35 -9.26 1.56
C GLN A 31 -13.20 -8.85 2.48
N TYR A 32 -11.97 -9.16 2.07
CA TYR A 32 -10.74 -8.76 2.73
C TYR A 32 -9.92 -7.89 1.77
N GLY A 33 -9.44 -6.76 2.28
CA GLY A 33 -8.69 -5.81 1.49
C GLY A 33 -7.24 -6.22 1.24
N ASP A 34 -6.64 -5.60 0.23
CA ASP A 34 -5.27 -5.85 -0.17
C ASP A 34 -4.27 -4.96 0.61
N VAL A 35 -2.99 -5.24 0.48
CA VAL A 35 -1.91 -4.39 1.00
C VAL A 35 -1.69 -3.15 0.12
N VAL A 36 -1.19 -2.08 0.73
CA VAL A 36 -0.69 -0.90 -0.01
C VAL A 36 0.78 -0.72 0.33
N ILE A 37 1.65 -0.74 -0.67
CA ILE A 37 3.10 -0.60 -0.45
C ILE A 37 3.50 0.83 -0.81
N GLN A 38 3.98 1.59 0.18
CA GLN A 38 4.43 2.95 -0.04
C GLN A 38 5.85 2.95 -0.62
N ILE A 39 6.07 3.75 -1.65
CA ILE A 39 7.36 3.98 -2.30
C ILE A 39 7.71 5.43 -2.06
N THR A 40 8.67 5.65 -1.18
CA THR A 40 8.98 6.93 -0.56
C THR A 40 10.19 7.57 -1.22
N ASP A 41 10.03 8.80 -1.72
CA ASP A 41 11.10 9.61 -2.30
C ASP A 41 12.06 8.81 -3.20
N PRO A 42 11.54 8.17 -4.28
CA PRO A 42 12.37 7.36 -5.17
C PRO A 42 13.50 8.21 -5.75
N ASN A 43 14.73 7.69 -5.70
CA ASN A 43 15.92 8.42 -6.15
C ASN A 43 15.77 8.84 -7.63
N PRO A 44 15.75 10.16 -7.95
CA PRO A 44 15.50 10.62 -9.31
C PRO A 44 16.54 10.15 -10.33
N HIS A 45 17.74 9.77 -9.90
CA HIS A 45 18.80 9.27 -10.77
C HIS A 45 18.62 7.81 -11.19
N THR A 46 17.97 6.99 -10.37
CA THR A 46 17.81 5.55 -10.61
C THR A 46 16.35 5.13 -10.80
N ALA A 47 15.38 5.99 -10.44
CA ALA A 47 13.94 5.73 -10.55
C ALA A 47 13.46 5.46 -11.99
N ALA A 48 14.25 5.81 -13.01
CA ALA A 48 13.96 5.39 -14.38
C ALA A 48 13.87 3.86 -14.52
N GLY A 49 14.59 3.09 -13.67
CA GLY A 49 14.53 1.64 -13.61
C GLY A 49 13.21 1.06 -13.08
N MET A 50 12.32 1.90 -12.51
CA MET A 50 10.95 1.54 -12.13
C MET A 50 9.89 2.30 -12.94
N ARG A 51 10.28 2.93 -14.06
CA ARG A 51 9.40 3.83 -14.83
C ARG A 51 8.06 3.19 -15.19
N ARG A 52 8.04 1.92 -15.62
CA ARG A 52 6.79 1.23 -15.98
C ARG A 52 5.87 1.07 -14.78
N LEU A 53 6.40 0.64 -13.63
CA LEU A 53 5.65 0.57 -12.38
C LEU A 53 5.07 1.95 -12.03
N VAL A 54 5.92 2.97 -11.95
CA VAL A 54 5.53 4.35 -11.60
C VAL A 54 4.49 4.94 -12.55
N TRP A 55 4.65 4.71 -13.85
CA TRP A 55 3.82 5.33 -14.86
C TRP A 55 2.48 4.63 -15.04
N ASP A 56 2.42 3.30 -14.90
CA ASP A 56 1.21 2.54 -15.27
C ASP A 56 0.42 2.01 -14.07
N TYR A 57 1.04 1.83 -12.90
CA TYR A 57 0.45 1.05 -11.80
C TYR A 57 0.46 1.73 -10.42
N LEU A 58 1.23 2.81 -10.25
CA LEU A 58 1.29 3.49 -8.96
C LEU A 58 0.22 4.56 -8.82
N TRP A 59 -0.24 4.70 -7.58
CA TRP A 59 -1.20 5.69 -7.13
C TRP A 59 -0.47 6.82 -6.40
N GLU A 60 -1.08 7.99 -6.30
CA GLU A 60 -0.55 9.05 -5.43
C GLU A 60 -0.68 8.66 -3.95
N GLY A 61 0.39 8.82 -3.17
CA GLY A 61 0.43 8.47 -1.75
C GLY A 61 -0.70 9.10 -0.94
N GLN A 62 -1.09 10.34 -1.27
CA GLN A 62 -2.16 11.05 -0.56
C GLN A 62 -3.56 10.43 -0.71
N LEU A 63 -3.80 9.64 -1.75
CA LEU A 63 -5.05 8.90 -1.91
C LEU A 63 -5.14 7.72 -0.94
N LEU A 64 -3.98 7.19 -0.53
CA LEU A 64 -3.85 5.96 0.24
C LEU A 64 -3.08 6.19 1.56
N ALA A 65 -3.24 7.38 2.15
CA ALA A 65 -2.70 7.77 3.46
C ALA A 65 -1.15 7.76 3.60
N GLY A 66 -0.42 7.64 2.50
CA GLY A 66 1.05 7.61 2.47
C GLY A 66 1.74 8.97 2.45
N HIS A 67 1.01 10.10 2.38
CA HIS A 67 1.60 11.42 2.14
C HIS A 67 2.52 11.95 3.24
N TYR A 68 2.61 11.28 4.39
CA TYR A 68 3.59 11.60 5.44
C TYR A 68 4.81 10.69 5.43
N GLU A 69 4.87 9.65 4.60
CA GLU A 69 5.99 8.71 4.58
C GLU A 69 7.27 9.30 3.95
N GLY A 70 7.16 10.32 3.10
CA GLY A 70 8.27 10.98 2.41
C GLY A 70 8.12 12.50 2.35
N PHE A 71 9.21 13.22 2.07
CA PHE A 71 9.24 14.68 2.00
C PHE A 71 8.80 15.24 0.65
N GLN A 72 9.20 14.58 -0.44
CA GLN A 72 9.00 15.09 -1.79
C GLN A 72 7.83 14.42 -2.48
N ARG A 73 7.90 13.10 -2.64
CA ARG A 73 6.92 12.30 -3.38
C ARG A 73 6.78 10.93 -2.75
N VAL A 74 5.53 10.56 -2.47
CA VAL A 74 5.17 9.21 -2.09
C VAL A 74 4.23 8.66 -3.14
N TYR A 75 4.57 7.48 -3.66
CA TYR A 75 3.71 6.69 -4.51
C TYR A 75 3.24 5.45 -3.76
N SER A 76 2.11 4.88 -4.18
CA SER A 76 1.54 3.69 -3.56
C SER A 76 1.35 2.60 -4.60
N ALA A 77 1.86 1.41 -4.34
CA ALA A 77 1.53 0.22 -5.12
C ALA A 77 0.35 -0.52 -4.48
N VAL A 78 -0.65 -0.86 -5.28
CA VAL A 78 -1.82 -1.66 -4.87
C VAL A 78 -1.88 -2.92 -5.76
N PRO A 79 -1.21 -4.02 -5.38
CA PRO A 79 -0.90 -5.12 -6.30
C PRO A 79 -2.10 -5.94 -6.79
N GLY A 80 -3.19 -5.96 -6.03
CA GLY A 80 -4.42 -6.70 -6.33
C GLY A 80 -5.29 -6.00 -7.35
N ILE A 81 -6.55 -5.73 -7.02
CA ILE A 81 -7.50 -5.10 -7.97
C ILE A 81 -6.96 -3.78 -8.51
N GLY A 82 -6.24 -3.00 -7.69
CA GLY A 82 -5.67 -1.71 -8.10
C GLY A 82 -4.66 -1.77 -9.24
N SER A 83 -4.03 -2.93 -9.47
CA SER A 83 -3.09 -3.16 -10.57
C SER A 83 -3.64 -4.14 -11.63
N LEU A 84 -4.62 -4.97 -11.28
CA LEU A 84 -5.21 -5.97 -12.18
C LEU A 84 -6.41 -5.45 -12.99
N ALA A 85 -7.21 -4.53 -12.42
CA ALA A 85 -8.41 -4.05 -13.08
C ALA A 85 -8.04 -3.12 -14.24
N ASN A 86 -8.93 -2.98 -15.22
CA ASN A 86 -8.73 -1.98 -16.26
C ASN A 86 -9.27 -0.62 -15.79
N GLY A 87 -8.65 0.45 -16.27
CA GLY A 87 -9.08 1.82 -15.95
C GLY A 87 -10.11 2.36 -16.94
N ARG A 88 -11.03 3.21 -16.45
CA ARG A 88 -11.91 4.05 -17.27
C ARG A 88 -12.10 5.42 -16.67
N THR A 89 -12.14 6.46 -17.51
CA THR A 89 -12.48 7.82 -17.09
C THR A 89 -13.97 7.97 -16.79
N LYS A 90 -14.84 7.30 -17.56
CA LYS A 90 -16.29 7.29 -17.33
C LYS A 90 -16.84 5.87 -17.26
N GLY A 91 -17.84 5.68 -16.41
CA GLY A 91 -18.51 4.39 -16.27
C GLY A 91 -17.64 3.30 -15.62
N TYR A 92 -16.62 3.68 -14.85
CA TYR A 92 -16.00 2.78 -13.88
C TYR A 92 -17.07 2.30 -12.89
N ASN A 93 -16.91 1.07 -12.40
CA ASN A 93 -17.93 0.37 -11.63
C ASN A 93 -17.42 -0.15 -10.28
N ALA A 94 -16.16 0.16 -9.94
CA ALA A 94 -15.57 -0.10 -8.64
C ALA A 94 -14.87 1.15 -8.11
N VAL A 95 -15.00 1.39 -6.81
CA VAL A 95 -14.39 2.51 -6.08
C VAL A 95 -13.60 1.95 -4.91
N GLY A 96 -12.36 2.43 -4.74
CA GLY A 96 -11.50 2.03 -3.64
C GLY A 96 -11.91 2.70 -2.32
N GLY A 97 -11.77 1.97 -1.23
CA GLY A 97 -11.92 2.49 0.13
C GLY A 97 -10.70 3.26 0.60
N TYR A 98 -10.35 3.08 1.88
CA TYR A 98 -9.10 3.59 2.45
C TYR A 98 -8.39 2.43 3.16
N PRO A 99 -7.05 2.33 3.06
CA PRO A 99 -6.33 1.32 3.80
C PRO A 99 -6.47 1.59 5.30
N ALA A 100 -6.52 0.51 6.09
CA ALA A 100 -6.20 0.60 7.49
C ALA A 100 -4.69 0.84 7.64
N VAL A 101 -4.31 1.55 8.71
CA VAL A 101 -2.92 1.93 8.97
C VAL A 101 -2.56 1.45 10.37
N GLY A 102 -1.71 0.43 10.47
CA GLY A 102 -1.26 -0.12 11.74
C GLY A 102 -0.27 -1.27 11.59
N ASN A 103 0.43 -1.60 12.68
CA ASN A 103 1.55 -2.54 12.66
C ASN A 103 1.14 -4.01 12.87
N LEU A 104 -0.14 -4.33 12.72
CA LEU A 104 -0.68 -5.70 12.84
C LEU A 104 -0.32 -6.43 14.15
N GLY A 105 -0.22 -5.68 15.24
CA GLY A 105 0.15 -6.21 16.55
C GLY A 105 1.66 -6.34 16.77
N LEU A 106 2.50 -6.01 15.79
CA LEU A 106 3.94 -5.92 16.02
C LEU A 106 4.31 -4.59 16.66
N ASP A 107 5.15 -4.68 17.68
CA ASP A 107 5.72 -3.52 18.35
C ASP A 107 7.16 -3.35 17.88
N ARG A 108 7.51 -2.18 17.35
CA ARG A 108 8.87 -1.85 16.87
C ARG A 108 9.94 -1.95 17.95
N GLY A 109 9.57 -1.96 19.24
CA GLY A 109 10.47 -2.20 20.35
C GLY A 109 10.72 -3.68 20.68
N PHE A 110 9.94 -4.61 20.13
CA PHE A 110 9.98 -6.03 20.54
C PHE A 110 9.95 -7.03 19.38
N SER A 111 9.56 -6.59 18.18
CA SER A 111 9.36 -7.47 17.03
C SER A 111 10.41 -7.22 15.95
N PRO A 112 11.30 -8.20 15.64
CA PRO A 112 12.25 -8.08 14.53
C PRO A 112 11.56 -7.92 13.16
N GLY A 113 10.29 -8.30 13.03
CA GLY A 113 9.49 -8.07 11.82
C GLY A 113 8.91 -6.66 11.68
N ALA A 114 9.06 -5.79 12.68
CA ALA A 114 8.61 -4.41 12.56
C ALA A 114 9.32 -3.71 11.38
N GLY A 115 8.52 -3.08 10.52
CA GLY A 115 9.03 -2.44 9.30
C GLY A 115 9.43 -3.39 8.17
N ALA A 116 9.33 -4.71 8.33
CA ALA A 116 9.63 -5.69 7.28
C ALA A 116 8.48 -5.89 6.28
N PHE A 117 7.28 -5.40 6.61
CA PHE A 117 6.11 -5.38 5.72
C PHE A 117 5.39 -4.03 5.88
N THR A 118 4.43 -3.76 4.99
CA THR A 118 3.67 -2.51 5.02
C THR A 118 2.66 -2.48 6.16
N HIS A 119 2.60 -1.36 6.89
CA HIS A 119 1.55 -1.08 7.86
C HIS A 119 0.25 -0.57 7.22
N TYR A 120 0.19 -0.46 5.89
CA TYR A 120 -1.01 -0.11 5.14
C TYR A 120 -1.67 -1.35 4.56
N ASP A 121 -2.82 -1.73 5.08
CA ASP A 121 -3.50 -2.97 4.71
C ASP A 121 -5.01 -2.80 4.56
N ASN A 122 -5.69 -3.90 4.28
CA ASN A 122 -7.14 -3.97 4.17
C ASN A 122 -7.75 -2.92 3.22
N TYR A 123 -7.07 -2.64 2.10
CA TYR A 123 -7.59 -1.78 1.05
C TYR A 123 -8.64 -2.52 0.21
N THR A 124 -9.91 -2.18 0.42
CA THR A 124 -11.06 -2.83 -0.22
C THR A 124 -11.61 -2.03 -1.40
N TRP A 125 -12.37 -2.71 -2.24
CA TRP A 125 -13.08 -2.12 -3.38
C TRP A 125 -14.56 -2.37 -3.25
N THR A 126 -15.36 -1.38 -3.61
CA THR A 126 -16.83 -1.43 -3.53
C THR A 126 -17.44 -1.21 -4.91
N ALA A 127 -18.46 -1.99 -5.25
CA ALA A 127 -19.22 -1.81 -6.49
C ALA A 127 -19.96 -0.46 -6.46
N SER A 128 -19.73 0.42 -7.45
CA SER A 128 -20.41 1.73 -7.51
C SER A 128 -21.79 1.68 -8.16
N LYS A 129 -22.17 0.52 -8.72
CA LYS A 129 -23.46 0.20 -9.33
C LYS A 129 -23.65 -1.32 -9.34
N ASP A 130 -24.86 -1.76 -9.64
CA ASP A 130 -25.14 -3.17 -9.87
C ASP A 130 -24.33 -3.72 -11.05
N LEU A 131 -23.84 -4.95 -10.92
CA LEU A 131 -23.07 -5.68 -11.90
C LEU A 131 -23.70 -7.04 -12.12
N ASP A 132 -23.83 -7.45 -13.37
CA ASP A 132 -24.22 -8.81 -13.70
C ASP A 132 -23.02 -9.76 -13.64
N ALA A 133 -23.31 -11.05 -13.50
CA ALA A 133 -22.30 -12.07 -13.75
C ALA A 133 -21.70 -11.92 -15.16
N GLY A 134 -20.38 -12.01 -15.26
CA GLY A 134 -19.63 -11.83 -16.49
C GLY A 134 -19.18 -10.39 -16.76
N ASP A 135 -19.64 -9.40 -15.99
CA ASP A 135 -19.23 -8.02 -16.17
C ASP A 135 -17.76 -7.81 -15.77
N GLU A 136 -17.05 -7.01 -16.55
CA GLU A 136 -15.70 -6.55 -16.25
C GLU A 136 -15.70 -5.48 -15.16
N ILE A 137 -14.73 -5.56 -14.25
CA ILE A 137 -14.49 -4.59 -13.19
C ILE A 137 -13.55 -3.51 -13.72
N PHE A 138 -14.02 -2.27 -13.63
CA PHE A 138 -13.32 -1.06 -14.02
C PHE A 138 -13.19 -0.11 -12.84
N ILE A 139 -11.99 0.45 -12.70
CA ILE A 139 -11.66 1.44 -11.68
C ILE A 139 -11.30 2.78 -12.32
N SER A 140 -11.33 3.85 -11.54
CA SER A 140 -10.85 5.16 -11.98
C SER A 140 -9.37 5.31 -11.67
N TYR A 141 -8.56 5.62 -12.70
CA TYR A 141 -7.16 6.03 -12.54
C TYR A 141 -7.00 7.54 -12.37
N GLY A 142 -8.10 8.28 -12.25
CA GLY A 142 -8.12 9.73 -12.26
C GLY A 142 -8.46 10.31 -13.63
N GLU A 143 -8.97 11.55 -13.62
CA GLU A 143 -9.49 12.23 -14.81
C GLU A 143 -8.40 12.50 -15.86
N HIS A 144 -7.16 12.71 -15.43
CA HIS A 144 -6.06 13.09 -16.31
C HIS A 144 -5.22 11.89 -16.80
N TRP A 145 -5.29 10.74 -16.13
CA TRP A 145 -4.37 9.61 -16.37
C TRP A 145 -4.38 9.12 -17.82
N MET A 146 -5.57 8.95 -18.42
CA MET A 146 -5.73 8.50 -19.81
C MET A 146 -5.27 9.58 -20.79
N ASN A 147 -5.61 10.84 -20.53
CA ASN A 147 -5.28 11.98 -21.40
C ASN A 147 -3.77 12.22 -21.48
N GLU A 148 -3.08 12.17 -20.33
CA GLU A 148 -1.61 12.26 -20.24
C GLU A 148 -0.89 11.17 -21.04
N ARG A 149 -1.57 10.05 -21.30
CA ARG A 149 -1.05 8.88 -22.03
C ARG A 149 -1.61 8.77 -23.44
N SER A 150 -2.42 9.74 -23.88
CA SER A 150 -3.10 9.71 -25.18
C SER A 150 -3.90 8.40 -25.40
N LEU A 151 -4.49 7.88 -24.32
CA LEU A 151 -5.34 6.69 -24.33
C LEU A 151 -6.82 7.11 -24.30
N THR A 152 -7.68 6.27 -24.86
CA THR A 152 -9.13 6.42 -24.79
C THR A 152 -9.74 5.28 -23.99
N ASP A 153 -10.91 5.53 -23.40
CA ASP A 153 -11.68 4.49 -22.71
C ASP A 153 -11.94 3.31 -23.66
N GLY A 154 -11.57 2.11 -23.22
CA GLY A 154 -11.90 0.88 -23.92
C GLY A 154 -13.41 0.57 -23.87
N THR A 155 -13.85 -0.29 -24.78
CA THR A 155 -15.20 -0.87 -24.73
C THR A 155 -15.32 -1.76 -23.50
N ALA A 156 -16.42 -1.63 -22.74
CA ALA A 156 -16.74 -2.56 -21.67
C ALA A 156 -17.10 -3.93 -22.26
N TRP A 157 -16.50 -4.99 -21.72
CA TRP A 157 -16.81 -6.35 -22.13
C TRP A 157 -17.61 -7.07 -21.06
N LYS A 158 -18.63 -7.81 -21.50
CA LYS A 158 -19.27 -8.86 -20.71
C LYS A 158 -18.80 -10.20 -21.27
N ARG A 159 -18.38 -11.11 -20.38
CA ARG A 159 -17.92 -12.45 -20.74
C ARG A 159 -18.95 -13.48 -20.31
N ASP A 160 -19.05 -14.55 -21.10
CA ASP A 160 -19.83 -15.69 -20.66
C ASP A 160 -19.19 -16.32 -19.41
N VAL A 161 -20.02 -16.73 -18.45
CA VAL A 161 -19.55 -17.25 -17.16
C VAL A 161 -18.91 -18.62 -17.32
N SER A 162 -19.41 -19.46 -18.23
CA SER A 162 -18.83 -20.79 -18.50
C SER A 162 -17.44 -20.65 -19.12
N ASP A 163 -17.31 -19.69 -20.03
CA ASP A 163 -16.07 -19.22 -20.62
C ASP A 163 -15.03 -18.79 -19.56
N LEU A 164 -15.43 -17.93 -18.62
CA LEU A 164 -14.55 -17.50 -17.53
C LEU A 164 -14.12 -18.66 -16.63
N ARG A 165 -15.01 -19.62 -16.36
CA ARG A 165 -14.67 -20.81 -15.57
C ARG A 165 -13.70 -21.75 -16.29
N GLN A 166 -13.85 -21.90 -17.60
CA GLN A 166 -13.03 -22.80 -18.39
C GLN A 166 -11.62 -22.25 -18.67
N PHE A 167 -11.51 -20.95 -18.92
CA PHE A 167 -10.26 -20.37 -19.40
C PHE A 167 -9.71 -19.27 -18.50
N GLY A 168 -10.48 -18.68 -17.60
CA GLY A 168 -10.01 -17.65 -16.67
C GLY A 168 -9.26 -18.22 -15.46
N TYR A 169 -8.54 -17.35 -14.77
CA TYR A 169 -7.92 -17.67 -13.49
C TYR A 169 -8.78 -17.17 -12.34
N CYS A 170 -9.08 -18.04 -11.37
CA CYS A 170 -9.75 -17.63 -10.14
C CYS A 170 -8.83 -16.68 -9.34
N LEU A 171 -9.35 -15.52 -8.91
CA LEU A 171 -8.62 -14.57 -8.06
C LEU A 171 -9.06 -14.65 -6.58
N ASP A 172 -10.00 -15.52 -6.26
CA ASP A 172 -10.61 -15.61 -4.93
C ASP A 172 -10.09 -16.81 -4.13
N ASN A 173 -9.01 -17.48 -4.57
CA ASN A 173 -8.46 -18.64 -3.86
C ASN A 173 -7.72 -18.26 -2.57
N ILE A 174 -7.29 -17.00 -2.47
CA ILE A 174 -6.51 -16.48 -1.34
C ILE A 174 -7.35 -15.43 -0.61
N ILE A 175 -7.36 -15.52 0.72
CA ILE A 175 -7.85 -14.46 1.62
C ILE A 175 -6.72 -14.03 2.59
N PRO A 176 -6.54 -12.71 2.81
CA PRO A 176 -5.72 -12.17 3.88
C PRO A 176 -6.17 -12.63 5.27
N GLY A 177 -5.22 -12.87 6.16
CA GLY A 177 -5.44 -13.12 7.59
C GLY A 177 -4.23 -12.70 8.41
N THR A 178 -4.29 -12.84 9.74
CA THR A 178 -3.08 -12.72 10.58
C THR A 178 -2.26 -13.98 10.43
N SER A 179 -0.97 -13.87 10.10
CA SER A 179 -0.09 -15.02 9.91
C SER A 179 0.08 -15.82 11.20
N LEU A 180 0.25 -17.13 11.07
CA LEU A 180 0.64 -18.03 12.14
C LEU A 180 2.15 -17.99 12.41
N ILE A 181 2.93 -17.35 11.54
CA ILE A 181 4.37 -17.12 11.74
C ILE A 181 4.55 -15.89 12.62
N GLU A 182 5.32 -16.06 13.69
CA GLU A 182 5.67 -14.96 14.59
C GLU A 182 6.40 -13.85 13.84
N HIS A 183 6.02 -12.60 14.10
CA HIS A 183 6.58 -11.40 13.46
C HIS A 183 6.34 -11.26 11.94
N ALA A 184 5.49 -12.08 11.31
CA ALA A 184 5.21 -11.98 9.87
C ALA A 184 4.04 -11.02 9.52
N GLY A 185 3.25 -10.57 10.50
CA GLY A 185 2.12 -9.66 10.25
C GLY A 185 0.95 -10.38 9.56
N ARG A 186 0.62 -10.02 8.31
CA ARG A 186 -0.43 -10.70 7.53
C ARG A 186 0.10 -11.97 6.88
N GLY A 187 -0.79 -12.93 6.68
CA GLY A 187 -0.59 -14.14 5.88
C GLY A 187 -1.69 -14.32 4.85
N ALA A 188 -1.43 -15.18 3.87
CA ALA A 188 -2.37 -15.61 2.84
C ALA A 188 -2.97 -16.96 3.23
N PHE A 189 -4.30 -17.08 3.21
CA PHE A 189 -5.02 -18.29 3.59
C PHE A 189 -5.89 -18.80 2.46
N ALA A 190 -6.04 -20.12 2.34
CA ALA A 190 -6.91 -20.72 1.34
C ALA A 190 -8.38 -20.39 1.64
N SER A 191 -9.10 -19.82 0.68
CA SER A 191 -10.53 -19.49 0.85
C SER A 191 -11.47 -20.68 0.73
N ARG A 192 -10.94 -21.80 0.20
CA ARG A 192 -11.60 -23.05 -0.17
C ARG A 192 -10.56 -24.17 -0.17
N ASP A 193 -11.02 -25.41 -0.32
CA ASP A 193 -10.10 -26.53 -0.56
C ASP A 193 -9.47 -26.38 -1.96
N LEU A 194 -8.16 -26.59 -2.04
CA LEU A 194 -7.36 -26.47 -3.26
C LEU A 194 -6.66 -27.80 -3.49
N GLU A 195 -6.85 -28.37 -4.67
CA GLU A 195 -6.25 -29.65 -5.04
C GLU A 195 -4.76 -29.48 -5.36
N GLN A 196 -3.98 -30.52 -5.12
CA GLN A 196 -2.61 -30.62 -5.59
C GLN A 196 -2.51 -30.28 -7.09
N ASP A 197 -1.42 -29.59 -7.47
CA ASP A 197 -1.13 -29.14 -8.84
C ASP A 197 -2.12 -28.11 -9.43
N SER A 198 -3.14 -27.70 -8.68
CA SER A 198 -4.04 -26.63 -9.08
C SER A 198 -3.35 -25.26 -9.04
N ILE A 199 -3.78 -24.36 -9.94
CA ILE A 199 -3.29 -22.99 -9.97
C ILE A 199 -4.05 -22.18 -8.93
N ILE A 200 -3.34 -21.72 -7.92
CA ILE A 200 -3.88 -20.94 -6.81
C ILE A 200 -4.07 -19.50 -7.23
N ALA A 201 -3.05 -18.90 -7.84
CA ALA A 201 -3.12 -17.51 -8.31
C ALA A 201 -2.28 -17.32 -9.58
N PRO A 202 -2.77 -16.52 -10.55
CA PRO A 202 -1.92 -15.97 -11.59
C PRO A 202 -1.04 -14.87 -10.98
N VAL A 203 0.22 -14.82 -11.38
CA VAL A 203 1.21 -13.88 -10.83
C VAL A 203 1.87 -13.13 -11.99
N PRO A 204 1.19 -12.14 -12.60
CA PRO A 204 1.83 -11.27 -13.57
C PRO A 204 2.91 -10.44 -12.86
N LEU A 205 3.98 -10.13 -13.60
CA LEU A 205 5.17 -9.49 -13.06
C LEU A 205 5.51 -8.20 -13.81
N LEU A 206 6.00 -7.21 -13.07
CA LEU A 206 6.67 -6.03 -13.60
C LEU A 206 8.16 -6.13 -13.32
N SER A 207 8.97 -6.00 -14.36
CA SER A 207 10.42 -5.91 -14.20
C SER A 207 10.83 -4.50 -13.76
N LEU A 208 11.76 -4.44 -12.81
CA LEU A 208 12.40 -3.22 -12.34
C LEU A 208 13.88 -3.47 -12.04
N SER A 209 14.67 -2.39 -12.03
CA SER A 209 16.08 -2.47 -11.65
C SER A 209 16.26 -2.38 -10.13
N ARG A 210 17.14 -3.19 -9.56
CA ARG A 210 17.46 -3.21 -8.13
C ARG A 210 17.88 -1.84 -7.60
N SER A 211 18.70 -1.09 -8.34
CA SER A 211 19.16 0.26 -7.95
C SER A 211 18.03 1.30 -7.96
N SER A 212 16.91 1.03 -8.62
CA SER A 212 15.75 1.92 -8.57
C SER A 212 15.06 1.92 -7.20
N LEU A 213 15.31 0.90 -6.37
CA LEU A 213 14.79 0.80 -5.00
C LEU A 213 15.67 1.53 -3.97
N GLU A 214 16.65 2.31 -4.39
CA GLU A 214 17.43 3.16 -3.50
C GLU A 214 16.64 4.41 -3.08
N ILE A 215 16.75 4.76 -1.81
CA ILE A 215 16.29 6.01 -1.21
C ILE A 215 17.52 6.82 -0.83
N LEU A 216 17.53 8.11 -1.19
CA LEU A 216 18.49 9.08 -0.69
C LEU A 216 17.76 10.00 0.29
N LYS A 217 17.92 9.76 1.59
CA LYS A 217 17.32 10.59 2.64
C LYS A 217 18.31 11.69 3.01
N GLU A 218 17.96 12.95 2.74
CA GLU A 218 18.70 14.08 3.29
C GLU A 218 18.21 14.34 4.72
N ARG A 219 19.12 14.21 5.69
CA ARG A 219 18.86 14.51 7.11
C ARG A 219 18.87 16.02 7.33
N GLN A 220 18.30 16.45 8.46
CA GLN A 220 18.23 17.88 8.82
C GLN A 220 19.61 18.55 8.98
N ASP A 221 20.65 17.76 9.24
CA ASP A 221 22.04 18.21 9.34
C ASP A 221 22.78 18.25 7.98
N GLY A 222 22.07 17.95 6.88
CA GLY A 222 22.61 17.91 5.52
C GLY A 222 23.33 16.61 5.16
N THR A 223 23.37 15.61 6.05
CA THR A 223 23.92 14.29 5.71
C THR A 223 22.95 13.49 4.83
N VAL A 224 23.47 12.74 3.85
CA VAL A 224 22.66 11.86 3.00
C VAL A 224 22.79 10.43 3.48
N GLU A 225 21.68 9.86 3.93
CA GLU A 225 21.56 8.47 4.32
C GLU A 225 20.97 7.66 3.15
N LYS A 226 21.67 6.58 2.80
CA LYS A 226 21.15 5.61 1.83
C LYS A 226 20.27 4.61 2.56
N ALA A 227 19.06 4.42 2.04
CA ALA A 227 18.15 3.37 2.49
C ALA A 227 17.57 2.61 1.30
N THR A 228 16.86 1.52 1.56
CA THR A 228 16.22 0.71 0.54
C THR A 228 14.70 0.73 0.72
N GLN A 229 13.95 0.88 -0.38
CA GLN A 229 12.50 0.84 -0.37
C GLN A 229 11.98 -0.46 0.25
N LEU A 230 10.89 -0.36 1.02
CA LEU A 230 10.14 -1.51 1.52
C LEU A 230 9.70 -2.45 0.38
N LEU A 231 9.45 -1.88 -0.82
CA LEU A 231 9.07 -2.62 -2.02
C LEU A 231 9.99 -3.82 -2.31
N LEU A 232 11.27 -3.78 -1.93
CA LEU A 232 12.21 -4.90 -2.12
C LEU A 232 11.68 -6.21 -1.52
N ASN A 233 11.03 -6.15 -0.35
CA ASN A 233 10.51 -7.33 0.35
C ASN A 233 9.34 -8.00 -0.37
N TYR A 234 8.77 -7.31 -1.36
CA TYR A 234 7.68 -7.78 -2.19
C TYR A 234 8.13 -8.15 -3.59
N CYS A 235 9.43 -8.03 -3.91
CA CYS A 235 9.96 -8.37 -5.21
C CYS A 235 10.58 -9.77 -5.21
N TYR A 236 10.36 -10.49 -6.30
CA TYR A 236 11.15 -11.66 -6.65
C TYR A 236 12.49 -11.25 -7.25
N GLY A 237 13.57 -11.97 -6.94
CA GLY A 237 14.89 -11.66 -7.47
C GLY A 237 15.93 -12.73 -7.19
N HIS A 238 17.19 -12.36 -7.47
CA HIS A 238 18.37 -13.15 -7.18
C HIS A 238 19.53 -12.23 -6.79
N ALA A 239 20.38 -12.67 -5.85
CA ALA A 239 21.49 -11.87 -5.34
C ALA A 239 22.48 -11.46 -6.44
N ASN A 240 22.67 -12.33 -7.44
CA ASN A 240 23.55 -12.06 -8.59
C ASN A 240 22.86 -11.34 -9.75
N SER A 241 21.64 -10.80 -9.57
CA SER A 241 20.93 -10.08 -10.63
C SER A 241 20.66 -8.63 -10.27
N SER A 242 20.82 -7.75 -11.26
CA SER A 242 20.35 -6.37 -11.20
C SER A 242 18.84 -6.25 -11.45
N THR A 243 18.18 -7.31 -11.92
CA THR A 243 16.74 -7.35 -12.20
C THR A 243 15.94 -7.85 -11.00
N LEU A 244 14.86 -7.13 -10.69
CA LEU A 244 13.82 -7.54 -9.76
C LEU A 244 12.49 -7.67 -10.51
N LEU A 245 11.60 -8.52 -10.00
CA LEU A 245 10.27 -8.74 -10.54
C LEU A 245 9.23 -8.45 -9.44
N PHE A 246 8.46 -7.39 -9.61
CA PHE A 246 7.35 -7.08 -8.71
C PHE A 246 6.09 -7.85 -9.14
N PRO A 247 5.58 -8.79 -8.33
CA PRO A 247 4.31 -9.45 -8.58
C PRO A 247 3.14 -8.56 -8.19
N TYR A 248 2.08 -8.64 -8.99
CA TYR A 248 0.83 -7.96 -8.71
C TYR A 248 -0.35 -8.92 -8.94
N SER A 249 -0.98 -9.36 -7.85
CA SER A 249 -2.20 -10.15 -7.91
C SER A 249 -2.93 -10.14 -6.57
N ASN A 250 -4.19 -10.55 -6.56
CA ASN A 250 -4.97 -10.58 -5.34
C ASN A 250 -4.39 -11.60 -4.34
N GLY A 251 -3.99 -11.16 -3.16
CA GLY A 251 -3.52 -12.03 -2.08
C GLY A 251 -2.05 -12.49 -2.16
N VAL A 252 -1.41 -12.41 -3.33
CA VAL A 252 -0.07 -12.98 -3.57
C VAL A 252 1.01 -12.30 -2.73
N ASN A 253 0.94 -10.98 -2.57
CA ASN A 253 1.92 -10.21 -1.80
C ASN A 253 1.82 -10.42 -0.27
N MET A 254 0.95 -11.32 0.21
CA MET A 254 0.82 -11.71 1.62
C MET A 254 1.21 -13.18 1.89
N VAL A 255 1.65 -13.92 0.86
CA VAL A 255 2.12 -15.30 1.03
C VAL A 255 3.48 -15.27 1.68
N ASN A 256 3.60 -15.78 2.91
CA ASN A 256 4.84 -15.73 3.69
C ASN A 256 5.80 -16.88 3.37
N HIS A 257 7.04 -16.70 3.82
CA HIS A 257 8.07 -17.72 3.78
C HIS A 257 7.82 -18.85 4.78
N HIS A 258 7.93 -20.11 4.36
CA HIS A 258 8.22 -21.22 5.27
C HIS A 258 8.87 -22.38 4.51
N SER A 259 10.17 -22.61 4.68
CA SER A 259 10.90 -23.69 4.00
C SER A 259 10.31 -25.09 4.23
N ALA A 260 10.13 -25.51 5.50
CA ALA A 260 9.66 -26.86 5.81
C ALA A 260 8.15 -27.12 5.60
N LYS A 261 7.30 -26.08 5.60
CA LYS A 261 5.84 -26.20 5.45
C LYS A 261 5.33 -25.58 4.15
N ALA A 262 6.22 -25.21 3.22
CA ALA A 262 5.84 -24.73 1.91
C ALA A 262 4.83 -25.68 1.27
N ASN A 263 3.65 -25.16 0.96
CA ASN A 263 2.56 -25.89 0.33
C ASN A 263 2.28 -25.37 -1.10
N VAL A 264 3.04 -24.37 -1.56
CA VAL A 264 2.99 -23.85 -2.91
C VAL A 264 4.38 -23.64 -3.51
N LYS A 265 4.43 -23.59 -4.85
CA LYS A 265 5.61 -23.18 -5.62
C LYS A 265 5.24 -22.19 -6.73
N LEU A 266 6.22 -21.46 -7.21
CA LEU A 266 6.10 -20.63 -8.41
C LEU A 266 6.64 -21.40 -9.62
N ARG A 267 5.96 -21.27 -10.76
CA ARG A 267 6.46 -21.73 -12.06
C ARG A 267 6.14 -20.72 -13.15
N TRP A 268 6.94 -20.68 -14.21
CA TRP A 268 6.61 -19.90 -15.40
C TRP A 268 5.35 -20.44 -16.07
N ARG A 269 4.42 -19.55 -16.45
CA ARG A 269 3.31 -19.93 -17.30
C ARG A 269 3.84 -20.34 -18.66
N GLU A 270 3.28 -21.40 -19.24
CA GLU A 270 3.54 -21.80 -20.61
C GLU A 270 3.35 -20.62 -21.58
N GLY A 271 4.30 -20.47 -22.52
CA GLY A 271 4.31 -19.37 -23.50
C GLY A 271 4.68 -18.00 -22.94
N SER A 272 5.28 -17.92 -21.74
CA SER A 272 5.87 -16.67 -21.25
C SER A 272 7.19 -16.38 -21.98
N GLU A 273 7.33 -15.17 -22.51
CA GLU A 273 8.59 -14.68 -23.10
C GLU A 273 9.53 -14.22 -21.97
N VAL A 274 10.43 -15.10 -21.54
CA VAL A 274 11.38 -14.85 -20.45
C VAL A 274 12.65 -14.18 -21.00
N ILE A 275 12.53 -12.90 -21.38
CA ILE A 275 13.64 -12.12 -21.94
C ILE A 275 14.26 -11.26 -20.84
N PRO A 276 15.57 -11.29 -20.56
CA PRO A 276 16.18 -10.41 -19.56
C PRO A 276 16.00 -8.92 -19.90
N HIS A 277 15.83 -8.06 -18.87
CA HIS A 277 15.83 -6.59 -19.01
C HIS A 277 14.76 -6.00 -19.94
N SER A 278 13.76 -6.78 -20.36
CA SER A 278 12.70 -6.30 -21.23
C SER A 278 11.60 -5.63 -20.43
N LEU A 279 11.56 -4.29 -20.49
CA LEU A 279 10.46 -3.51 -19.94
C LEU A 279 9.11 -3.79 -20.61
N ASN A 280 9.09 -4.43 -21.78
CA ASN A 280 7.89 -4.72 -22.57
C ASN A 280 7.42 -6.18 -22.47
N ALA A 281 8.25 -7.06 -21.89
CA ALA A 281 7.89 -8.47 -21.74
C ALA A 281 6.68 -8.64 -20.81
N LYS A 282 5.89 -9.67 -21.12
CA LYS A 282 4.70 -10.07 -20.35
C LYS A 282 5.04 -11.32 -19.56
N TYR A 283 5.78 -11.13 -18.49
CA TYR A 283 6.12 -12.18 -17.54
C TYR A 283 4.87 -12.56 -16.73
N MET A 284 4.61 -13.85 -16.63
CA MET A 284 3.59 -14.38 -15.74
C MET A 284 4.09 -15.68 -15.11
N LEU A 285 4.14 -15.69 -13.79
CA LEU A 285 4.27 -16.90 -13.01
C LEU A 285 2.87 -17.43 -12.67
N GLU A 286 2.81 -18.70 -12.33
CA GLU A 286 1.67 -19.36 -11.71
C GLU A 286 2.10 -19.84 -10.33
N MET A 287 1.30 -19.51 -9.31
CA MET A 287 1.43 -20.12 -7.99
C MET A 287 0.62 -21.41 -7.97
N VAL A 288 1.27 -22.52 -7.67
CA VAL A 288 0.71 -23.87 -7.81
C VAL A 288 0.81 -24.61 -6.50
N ALA A 289 -0.27 -25.31 -6.13
CA ALA A 289 -0.33 -26.18 -4.96
C ALA A 289 0.65 -27.36 -5.10
N LEU A 290 1.47 -27.60 -4.07
CA LEU A 290 2.38 -28.77 -3.99
C LEU A 290 1.67 -30.04 -3.49
N ARG A 291 0.52 -29.87 -2.83
CA ARG A 291 -0.35 -30.90 -2.27
C ARG A 291 -1.75 -30.30 -2.11
N ASP A 292 -2.70 -31.11 -1.69
CA ASP A 292 -4.00 -30.59 -1.26
C ASP A 292 -3.83 -29.60 -0.09
N ILE A 293 -4.54 -28.48 -0.14
CA ILE A 293 -4.55 -27.41 0.87
C ILE A 293 -6.00 -27.24 1.33
N SER A 294 -6.23 -27.39 2.63
CA SER A 294 -7.59 -27.24 3.17
C SER A 294 -8.02 -25.78 3.26
N LYS A 295 -9.33 -25.53 3.15
CA LYS A 295 -9.90 -24.21 3.44
C LYS A 295 -9.45 -23.69 4.82
N GLY A 296 -8.96 -22.46 4.85
CA GLY A 296 -8.47 -21.80 6.05
C GLY A 296 -7.03 -22.16 6.45
N GLU A 297 -6.36 -23.03 5.69
CA GLU A 297 -4.93 -23.29 5.86
C GLU A 297 -4.10 -22.11 5.33
N GLU A 298 -3.03 -21.74 6.05
CA GLU A 298 -2.10 -20.71 5.58
C GLU A 298 -1.25 -21.24 4.41
N ILE A 299 -1.08 -20.40 3.41
CA ILE A 299 -0.33 -20.66 2.18
C ILE A 299 1.10 -20.16 2.41
N TYR A 300 2.06 -21.06 2.23
CA TYR A 300 3.48 -20.81 2.42
C TYR A 300 4.26 -21.10 1.15
N LEU A 301 5.14 -20.16 0.80
CA LEU A 301 6.11 -20.30 -0.28
C LEU A 301 7.51 -20.47 0.31
N ASP A 302 8.33 -21.31 -0.29
CA ASP A 302 9.76 -21.31 -0.01
C ASP A 302 10.42 -20.13 -0.75
N TYR A 303 11.03 -19.20 -0.01
CA TYR A 303 11.69 -18.01 -0.55
C TYR A 303 13.17 -18.29 -0.84
N GLY A 304 13.66 -19.49 -0.55
CA GLY A 304 15.04 -19.92 -0.73
C GLY A 304 15.93 -19.72 0.52
N SER A 305 17.02 -20.47 0.56
CA SER A 305 18.00 -20.48 1.66
C SER A 305 18.62 -19.12 1.93
N ASP A 306 18.89 -18.33 0.88
CA ASP A 306 19.50 -17.00 1.01
C ASP A 306 18.60 -16.02 1.77
N TRP A 307 17.28 -16.17 1.63
CA TRP A 307 16.32 -15.37 2.38
C TRP A 307 16.24 -15.85 3.83
N GLU A 308 16.13 -17.16 4.06
CA GLU A 308 16.06 -17.79 5.39
C GLU A 308 17.30 -17.45 6.23
N GLU A 309 18.51 -17.54 5.66
CA GLU A 309 19.75 -17.17 6.33
C GLU A 309 19.82 -15.68 6.65
N ALA A 310 19.38 -14.82 5.72
CA ALA A 310 19.32 -13.38 5.95
C ALA A 310 18.33 -13.03 7.07
N TRP A 311 17.16 -13.67 7.10
CA TRP A 311 16.16 -13.47 8.15
C TRP A 311 16.67 -13.94 9.52
N LYS A 312 17.28 -15.13 9.58
CA LYS A 312 17.91 -15.64 10.80
C LYS A 312 18.99 -14.68 11.33
N THR A 313 19.90 -14.26 10.45
CA THR A 313 20.96 -13.30 10.78
C THR A 313 20.39 -11.99 11.29
N HIS A 314 19.32 -11.50 10.64
CA HIS A 314 18.60 -10.33 11.07
C HIS A 314 18.04 -10.51 12.48
N VAL A 315 17.26 -11.56 12.75
CA VAL A 315 16.68 -11.82 14.08
C VAL A 315 17.75 -11.92 15.16
N ASP A 316 18.85 -12.65 14.91
CA ASP A 316 19.94 -12.84 15.88
C ASP A 316 20.62 -11.51 16.27
N ASN A 317 20.77 -10.60 15.30
CA ASN A 317 21.46 -9.32 15.46
C ASN A 317 20.51 -8.14 15.72
N TRP A 318 19.20 -8.32 15.54
CA TRP A 318 18.23 -7.23 15.63
C TRP A 318 18.15 -6.71 17.06
N ARG A 319 18.33 -5.40 17.21
CA ARG A 319 18.16 -4.70 18.49
C ARG A 319 17.35 -3.45 18.20
N PRO A 320 16.26 -3.19 18.95
CA PRO A 320 15.46 -1.99 18.74
C PRO A 320 16.27 -0.74 19.09
N ASP A 321 16.11 0.34 18.32
CA ASP A 321 16.66 1.63 18.72
C ASP A 321 15.81 2.18 19.88
N PRO A 322 16.41 2.57 21.03
CA PRO A 322 15.67 3.16 22.15
C PRO A 322 14.83 4.39 21.76
N VAL A 323 15.24 5.12 20.71
CA VAL A 323 14.49 6.25 20.16
C VAL A 323 13.21 5.76 19.46
N ASP A 324 13.31 4.66 18.73
CA ASP A 324 12.20 4.07 17.98
C ASP A 324 11.19 3.35 18.89
N VAL A 325 11.59 2.90 20.08
CA VAL A 325 10.72 2.15 21.03
C VAL A 325 9.55 2.99 21.58
N LYS A 326 9.50 4.30 21.32
CA LYS A 326 8.48 5.20 21.87
C LYS A 326 7.31 5.40 20.90
N HIS A 327 6.14 4.91 21.30
CA HIS A 327 4.79 5.26 20.82
C HIS A 327 4.64 5.64 19.34
N TYR A 328 3.98 4.78 18.56
CA TYR A 328 3.61 5.05 17.17
C TYR A 328 2.12 5.47 17.05
N ALA A 329 1.81 6.22 15.99
CA ALA A 329 0.53 6.93 15.84
C ALA A 329 -0.70 6.03 15.97
N HIS A 330 -0.68 4.83 15.37
CA HIS A 330 -1.81 3.90 15.42
C HIS A 330 -2.20 3.55 16.87
N LYS A 331 -1.23 3.24 17.74
CA LYS A 331 -1.47 2.93 19.15
C LYS A 331 -2.07 4.12 19.90
N MET A 332 -1.60 5.34 19.62
CA MET A 332 -2.15 6.56 20.22
C MET A 332 -3.57 6.89 19.70
N ASN A 333 -3.91 6.47 18.49
CA ASN A 333 -5.26 6.67 17.95
C ASN A 333 -6.30 5.70 18.57
N THR A 334 -5.86 4.56 19.10
CA THR A 334 -6.74 3.54 19.69
C THR A 334 -6.71 3.48 21.23
N ASP A 335 -5.67 4.02 21.87
CA ASP A 335 -5.50 4.02 23.32
C ASP A 335 -6.36 5.11 24.00
N ALA A 336 -7.15 4.69 25.00
CA ALA A 336 -8.03 5.55 25.78
C ALA A 336 -7.29 6.68 26.52
N ASN A 337 -6.01 6.50 26.85
CA ASN A 337 -5.15 7.54 27.45
C ASN A 337 -4.96 8.76 26.53
N PHE A 338 -5.23 8.60 25.24
CA PHE A 338 -5.14 9.65 24.23
C PHE A 338 -6.53 10.01 23.64
N SER A 339 -7.60 9.65 24.35
CA SER A 339 -8.97 10.07 24.03
C SER A 339 -9.13 11.59 24.10
N VAL A 340 -8.39 12.25 24.98
CA VAL A 340 -8.31 13.71 25.10
C VAL A 340 -7.03 14.20 24.43
N ILE A 341 -7.16 15.06 23.40
CA ILE A 341 -5.99 15.63 22.70
C ILE A 341 -5.47 16.84 23.48
N ARG A 342 -4.15 16.88 23.69
CA ARG A 342 -3.47 17.93 24.42
C ARG A 342 -3.41 19.22 23.61
N THR A 343 -3.68 20.36 24.25
CA THR A 343 -3.45 21.68 23.67
C THR A 343 -1.96 21.94 23.51
N LEU A 344 -1.61 22.99 22.75
CA LEU A 344 -0.23 23.42 22.57
C LEU A 344 0.44 23.77 23.91
N GLU A 345 -0.30 24.43 24.81
CA GLU A 345 0.15 24.77 26.17
C GLU A 345 0.40 23.50 27.02
N GLU A 346 -0.52 22.53 26.98
CA GLU A 346 -0.34 21.24 27.69
C GLU A 346 0.90 20.48 27.18
N GLN A 347 1.25 20.63 25.90
CA GLN A 347 2.43 20.00 25.29
C GLN A 347 3.76 20.65 25.67
N GLU A 348 3.78 21.87 26.22
CA GLU A 348 5.02 22.51 26.71
C GLU A 348 5.60 21.76 27.92
N THR A 349 4.74 21.16 28.74
CA THR A 349 5.13 20.38 29.94
C THR A 349 5.00 18.88 29.74
N ASN A 350 4.10 18.44 28.85
CA ASN A 350 3.87 17.03 28.54
C ASN A 350 3.78 16.81 27.01
N PRO A 351 4.93 16.91 26.30
CA PRO A 351 4.95 16.78 24.84
C PRO A 351 4.55 15.37 24.40
N TYR A 352 4.04 15.28 23.18
CA TYR A 352 3.98 14.00 22.48
C TYR A 352 5.40 13.55 22.06
N PRO A 353 5.61 12.25 21.77
CA PRO A 353 6.89 11.79 21.24
C PRO A 353 7.32 12.58 20.01
N ASP A 354 8.64 12.77 19.83
CA ASP A 354 9.19 13.56 18.74
C ASP A 354 8.85 13.02 17.35
N SER A 355 8.53 11.74 17.22
CA SER A 355 8.08 11.09 15.99
C SER A 355 6.61 11.35 15.66
N ILE A 356 5.84 11.98 16.55
CA ILE A 356 4.38 12.11 16.44
C ILE A 356 3.96 13.58 16.31
N PHE A 357 2.89 13.82 15.56
CA PHE A 357 2.18 15.09 15.53
C PHE A 357 0.67 14.88 15.39
N THR A 358 -0.10 15.94 15.66
CA THR A 358 -1.56 15.95 15.45
C THR A 358 -1.91 16.37 14.05
N SER A 359 -2.85 15.67 13.43
CA SER A 359 -3.41 15.98 12.13
C SER A 359 -4.94 16.03 12.21
N CYS A 360 -5.58 16.78 11.33
CA CYS A 360 -7.03 16.83 11.25
C CYS A 360 -7.54 16.77 9.82
N TYR A 361 -8.73 16.20 9.65
CA TYR A 361 -9.44 16.22 8.38
C TYR A 361 -9.95 17.63 8.08
N TYR A 362 -9.34 18.29 7.10
CA TYR A 362 -9.75 19.61 6.64
C TYR A 362 -9.43 19.82 5.16
N LYS A 363 -10.43 20.26 4.40
CA LYS A 363 -10.27 20.69 3.02
C LYS A 363 -10.53 22.19 2.94
N LEU A 364 -9.57 22.94 2.39
CA LEU A 364 -9.77 24.34 2.08
C LEU A 364 -10.58 24.46 0.79
N GLU A 365 -11.66 25.24 0.82
CA GLU A 365 -12.44 25.50 -0.39
C GLU A 365 -11.64 26.38 -1.37
N PRO A 366 -11.59 26.06 -2.68
CA PRO A 366 -10.76 26.78 -3.64
C PRO A 366 -11.02 28.30 -3.65
N ASN A 367 -12.29 28.70 -3.55
CA ASN A 367 -12.71 30.10 -3.56
C ASN A 367 -12.42 30.84 -2.24
N ALA A 368 -11.95 30.13 -1.21
CA ALA A 368 -11.58 30.76 0.06
C ALA A 368 -10.22 31.46 -0.02
N ILE A 369 -9.30 31.01 -0.89
CA ILE A 369 -7.91 31.51 -0.93
C ILE A 369 -7.83 33.01 -1.18
N ASP A 370 -8.63 33.54 -2.11
CA ASP A 370 -8.60 34.98 -2.41
C ASP A 370 -9.09 35.83 -1.23
N LYS A 371 -9.99 35.28 -0.41
CA LYS A 371 -10.42 35.90 0.86
C LYS A 371 -9.36 35.77 1.96
N LEU A 372 -8.53 34.72 1.93
CA LEU A 372 -7.44 34.53 2.90
C LEU A 372 -6.26 35.48 2.64
N LYS A 373 -6.02 35.88 1.38
CA LYS A 373 -4.91 36.78 1.03
C LYS A 373 -5.04 38.18 1.66
N THR A 374 -6.26 38.64 1.93
CA THR A 374 -6.54 39.99 2.44
C THR A 374 -6.60 40.06 3.96
N THR A 375 -6.49 38.93 4.66
CA THR A 375 -6.62 38.85 6.12
C THR A 375 -5.43 38.11 6.74
N LYS A 376 -5.08 38.43 8.00
CA LYS A 376 -4.03 37.70 8.74
C LYS A 376 -4.54 36.42 9.40
N GLN A 377 -5.86 36.31 9.56
CA GLN A 377 -6.50 35.22 10.27
C GLN A 377 -7.89 34.95 9.71
N SER A 378 -8.31 33.69 9.74
CA SER A 378 -9.67 33.27 9.39
C SER A 378 -10.13 32.09 10.23
N VAL A 379 -11.46 31.87 10.23
CA VAL A 379 -12.10 30.71 10.84
C VAL A 379 -12.85 29.95 9.75
N GLY A 380 -12.52 28.68 9.57
CA GLY A 380 -13.18 27.77 8.65
C GLY A 380 -14.30 26.95 9.32
N THR A 381 -15.11 26.31 8.48
CA THR A 381 -16.17 25.40 8.91
C THR A 381 -15.75 23.96 8.66
N TYR A 382 -15.91 23.10 9.66
CA TYR A 382 -15.71 21.66 9.51
C TYR A 382 -16.89 21.01 8.77
N ASN A 383 -16.60 20.08 7.87
CA ASN A 383 -17.59 19.27 7.18
C ASN A 383 -17.26 17.77 7.36
N PRO A 384 -18.14 16.99 8.01
CA PRO A 384 -17.92 15.55 8.21
C PRO A 384 -17.68 14.75 6.93
N SER A 385 -18.23 15.20 5.79
CA SER A 385 -18.04 14.55 4.49
C SER A 385 -16.60 14.69 3.95
N MET A 386 -15.71 15.39 4.65
CA MET A 386 -14.30 15.56 4.29
C MET A 386 -13.36 14.53 4.95
N ILE A 387 -13.87 13.52 5.65
CA ILE A 387 -13.04 12.44 6.22
C ILE A 387 -12.48 11.58 5.07
N ALA A 388 -11.26 11.91 4.65
CA ALA A 388 -10.51 11.23 3.61
C ALA A 388 -9.01 11.47 3.84
N PRO A 389 -8.11 10.50 3.57
CA PRO A 389 -6.66 10.65 3.74
C PRO A 389 -6.09 11.88 3.03
N ARG A 390 -6.59 12.19 1.83
CA ARG A 390 -6.17 13.37 1.07
C ARG A 390 -6.48 14.71 1.76
N ASN A 391 -7.41 14.73 2.72
CA ASN A 391 -7.77 15.93 3.48
C ASN A 391 -7.10 15.96 4.87
N LEU A 392 -6.28 14.95 5.21
CA LEU A 392 -5.60 14.90 6.50
C LEU A 392 -4.41 15.87 6.49
N ARG A 393 -4.46 16.91 7.32
CA ARG A 393 -3.47 18.00 7.38
C ARG A 393 -2.87 18.12 8.78
N PRO A 394 -1.61 18.55 8.95
CA PRO A 394 -1.06 18.83 10.26
C PRO A 394 -1.86 19.95 10.90
N CYS A 395 -2.07 19.86 12.20
CA CYS A 395 -2.77 20.88 12.95
C CYS A 395 -2.23 21.00 14.37
N LEU A 396 -2.38 22.18 14.94
CA LEU A 396 -2.04 22.45 16.35
C LEU A 396 -3.34 22.63 17.11
N VAL A 397 -3.51 21.91 18.22
CA VAL A 397 -4.67 22.07 19.09
C VAL A 397 -4.47 23.30 19.96
N ILE A 398 -5.28 24.32 19.74
CA ILE A 398 -5.16 25.61 20.43
C ILE A 398 -6.00 25.61 21.71
N GLN A 399 -7.25 25.15 21.59
CA GLN A 399 -8.20 25.14 22.68
C GLN A 399 -9.07 23.90 22.59
N ARG A 400 -9.48 23.39 23.74
CA ARG A 400 -10.49 22.34 23.91
C ARG A 400 -11.64 22.89 24.75
N ARG A 401 -12.87 22.57 24.38
CA ARG A 401 -14.07 22.89 25.18
C ARG A 401 -15.05 21.73 25.15
N GLU A 402 -15.71 21.51 26.28
CA GLU A 402 -16.85 20.60 26.35
C GLU A 402 -18.10 21.31 25.85
N LEU A 403 -18.82 20.68 24.93
CA LEU A 403 -20.18 21.08 24.64
C LEU A 403 -21.12 20.35 25.61
N PRO A 404 -22.12 21.04 26.17
CA PRO A 404 -23.21 20.38 26.88
C PRO A 404 -23.83 19.35 25.95
N ALA A 405 -24.20 18.19 26.49
CA ALA A 405 -24.96 17.20 25.75
C ALA A 405 -26.18 17.88 25.09
N SER A 406 -26.23 17.86 23.74
CA SER A 406 -27.39 18.36 23.02
C SER A 406 -28.47 17.30 23.14
N SER A 407 -29.59 17.61 23.81
CA SER A 407 -30.72 16.71 24.02
C SER A 407 -31.13 16.00 22.72
N SER A 408 -30.63 14.78 22.52
CA SER A 408 -31.05 13.94 21.43
C SER A 408 -32.30 13.19 21.88
N ARG A 409 -33.36 13.25 21.07
CA ARG A 409 -34.48 12.32 21.21
C ARG A 409 -33.88 10.92 21.05
N GLU A 410 -34.13 10.04 22.03
CA GLU A 410 -33.74 8.62 22.10
C GLU A 410 -32.46 8.29 22.88
N GLY A 411 -32.49 8.53 24.20
CA GLY A 411 -32.27 7.48 25.21
C GLY A 411 -30.93 6.71 25.22
N LYS A 412 -29.86 7.21 24.60
CA LYS A 412 -28.50 6.69 24.78
C LYS A 412 -27.74 7.58 25.76
N GLU A 413 -26.97 6.99 26.66
CA GLU A 413 -26.11 7.71 27.62
C GLU A 413 -25.29 8.79 26.89
N GLU A 414 -25.57 10.06 27.20
CA GLU A 414 -24.96 11.21 26.54
C GLU A 414 -23.63 11.58 27.22
N HIS A 415 -22.49 11.27 26.59
CA HIS A 415 -21.21 11.84 26.99
C HIS A 415 -21.03 13.25 26.42
N ASN A 416 -20.47 14.18 27.20
CA ASN A 416 -20.11 15.53 26.74
C ASN A 416 -19.22 15.43 25.49
N ALA A 417 -19.62 16.10 24.41
CA ALA A 417 -18.87 16.11 23.16
C ALA A 417 -17.74 17.14 23.24
N MET A 418 -16.49 16.67 23.16
CA MET A 418 -15.31 17.54 23.09
C MET A 418 -15.19 18.18 21.70
N VAL A 419 -15.10 19.51 21.68
CA VAL A 419 -14.78 20.29 20.48
C VAL A 419 -13.42 20.95 20.64
N TYR A 420 -12.62 20.86 19.58
CA TYR A 420 -11.26 21.34 19.53
C TYR A 420 -11.16 22.49 18.53
N THR A 421 -10.60 23.62 18.95
CA THR A 421 -10.15 24.67 18.05
C THR A 421 -8.74 24.34 17.61
N VAL A 422 -8.57 24.09 16.31
CA VAL A 422 -7.28 23.71 15.72
C VAL A 422 -6.76 24.78 14.77
N HIS A 423 -5.47 25.05 14.81
CA HIS A 423 -4.76 25.82 13.79
C HIS A 423 -4.28 24.86 12.70
N VAL A 424 -4.88 24.94 11.51
CA VAL A 424 -4.59 24.03 10.40
C VAL A 424 -3.33 24.50 9.65
N LEU A 425 -2.42 23.57 9.37
CA LEU A 425 -1.17 23.84 8.66
C LEU A 425 -1.19 23.24 7.25
N ASN A 426 -0.27 23.69 6.40
CA ASN A 426 -0.01 23.04 5.11
C ASN A 426 0.82 21.79 5.32
N ARG A 427 0.48 20.69 4.63
CA ARG A 427 1.37 19.54 4.48
C ARG A 427 2.25 19.68 3.22
N PRO A 428 3.34 18.91 3.12
CA PRO A 428 4.03 18.67 1.85
C PRO A 428 3.04 18.21 0.77
N THR A 429 3.39 18.43 -0.50
CA THR A 429 2.62 17.98 -1.69
C THR A 429 1.23 18.58 -1.92
N LEU A 430 0.71 19.51 -1.09
CA LEU A 430 -0.55 20.21 -1.42
C LEU A 430 -0.41 21.06 -2.68
N ASP A 431 -1.45 21.08 -3.50
CA ASP A 431 -1.58 21.99 -4.63
C ASP A 431 -1.60 23.45 -4.17
N ALA A 432 -1.08 24.36 -4.99
CA ALA A 432 -1.09 25.80 -4.68
C ALA A 432 -2.50 26.31 -4.37
N ALA A 433 -3.52 25.78 -5.06
CA ALA A 433 -4.94 26.10 -4.88
C ALA A 433 -5.58 25.52 -3.60
N GLN A 434 -4.82 24.79 -2.79
CA GLN A 434 -5.28 24.21 -1.51
C GLN A 434 -4.45 24.71 -0.31
N ARG A 435 -3.39 25.47 -0.58
CA ARG A 435 -2.47 25.98 0.43
C ARG A 435 -3.05 27.19 1.15
N ILE A 436 -2.95 27.16 2.47
CA ILE A 436 -3.13 28.33 3.31
C ILE A 436 -1.97 29.30 3.01
N PRO A 437 -2.23 30.59 2.71
CA PRO A 437 -1.16 31.53 2.39
C PRO A 437 -0.11 31.65 3.49
N ARG A 438 1.16 31.89 3.11
CA ARG A 438 2.26 32.08 4.05
C ARG A 438 1.95 33.26 4.99
N GLY A 439 2.11 33.05 6.30
CA GLY A 439 1.84 34.06 7.32
C GLY A 439 0.37 34.21 7.72
N HIS A 440 -0.55 33.49 7.08
CA HIS A 440 -1.96 33.46 7.45
C HIS A 440 -2.23 32.37 8.50
N ARG A 441 -3.03 32.67 9.53
CA ARG A 441 -3.46 31.70 10.56
C ARG A 441 -4.91 31.26 10.32
N HIS A 442 -5.10 29.98 10.03
CA HIS A 442 -6.43 29.42 9.73
C HIS A 442 -6.91 28.49 10.84
N PHE A 443 -8.02 28.84 11.48
CA PHE A 443 -8.57 28.10 12.61
C PHE A 443 -9.85 27.36 12.23
N VAL A 444 -10.06 26.17 12.80
CA VAL A 444 -11.29 25.39 12.57
C VAL A 444 -11.71 24.76 13.89
N ASN A 445 -13.02 24.73 14.15
CA ASN A 445 -13.57 23.94 15.26
C ASN A 445 -13.92 22.55 14.74
N VAL A 446 -13.32 21.52 15.32
CA VAL A 446 -13.47 20.12 14.88
C VAL A 446 -13.83 19.21 16.06
N PRO A 447 -14.60 18.14 15.83
CA PRO A 447 -14.83 17.11 16.84
C PRO A 447 -13.60 16.22 17.05
N ARG A 448 -13.56 15.44 18.15
CA ARG A 448 -12.45 14.52 18.46
C ARG A 448 -12.13 13.54 17.32
N ASN A 449 -13.14 12.99 16.66
CA ASN A 449 -12.98 12.02 15.58
C ASN A 449 -12.42 12.63 14.28
N ALA A 450 -12.31 13.95 14.20
CA ALA A 450 -11.66 14.64 13.09
C ALA A 450 -10.15 14.84 13.30
N ILE A 451 -9.61 14.52 14.48
CA ILE A 451 -8.19 14.65 14.84
C ILE A 451 -7.58 13.25 14.99
N LEU A 452 -6.41 13.06 14.39
CA LEU A 452 -5.61 11.84 14.47
C LEU A 452 -4.17 12.18 14.87
N PHE A 453 -3.52 11.26 15.58
CA PHE A 453 -2.06 11.20 15.61
C PHE A 453 -1.54 10.69 14.27
N SER A 454 -0.45 11.28 13.81
CA SER A 454 0.27 10.88 12.61
C SER A 454 1.76 10.85 12.90
N GLU A 455 2.46 9.98 12.19
CA GLU A 455 3.92 9.89 12.29
C GLU A 455 4.56 10.93 11.39
N LYS A 456 5.62 11.56 11.89
CA LYS A 456 6.43 12.47 11.09
C LYS A 456 7.11 11.71 9.95
N THR A 457 7.52 12.46 8.95
CA THR A 457 8.21 11.90 7.81
C THR A 457 9.46 11.13 8.21
N TYR A 458 9.60 9.93 7.63
CA TYR A 458 10.64 8.96 7.94
C TYR A 458 10.67 8.39 9.36
N THR A 459 9.58 8.48 10.14
CA THR A 459 9.54 7.91 11.50
C THR A 459 8.59 6.73 11.67
N SER A 460 7.95 6.26 10.59
CA SER A 460 7.10 5.06 10.61
C SER A 460 7.94 3.77 10.63
N ASP A 461 7.28 2.63 10.85
CA ASP A 461 7.91 1.30 10.92
C ASP A 461 8.74 0.98 9.67
N GLN A 462 8.26 1.33 8.47
CA GLN A 462 8.99 1.05 7.22
C GLN A 462 10.30 1.85 7.07
N HIS A 463 10.57 2.79 7.98
CA HIS A 463 11.76 3.62 7.98
C HIS A 463 12.75 3.32 9.11
N LEU A 464 12.45 2.33 9.96
CA LEU A 464 13.37 1.86 10.99
C LEU A 464 14.71 1.49 10.34
N VAL A 465 15.81 1.97 10.95
CA VAL A 465 17.17 1.80 10.42
C VAL A 465 17.55 0.33 10.31
N ASN A 466 17.06 -0.48 11.24
CA ASN A 466 17.31 -1.91 11.34
C ASN A 466 16.16 -2.75 10.76
N ALA A 467 15.26 -2.21 9.93
CA ALA A 467 14.19 -3.00 9.32
C ALA A 467 14.73 -4.01 8.31
N PHE A 468 14.18 -5.21 8.29
CA PHE A 468 14.61 -6.27 7.38
C PHE A 468 14.33 -5.92 5.91
N ARG A 469 15.33 -6.05 5.03
CA ARG A 469 15.21 -5.78 3.59
C ARG A 469 15.85 -6.91 2.76
N LYS A 470 15.04 -7.70 2.06
CA LYS A 470 15.52 -8.83 1.25
C LYS A 470 14.49 -9.22 0.19
N GLU A 471 14.93 -9.37 -1.05
CA GLU A 471 14.10 -9.93 -2.13
C GLU A 471 13.75 -11.40 -1.89
N ILE A 472 12.60 -11.82 -2.41
CA ILE A 472 12.15 -13.20 -2.40
C ILE A 472 12.91 -13.98 -3.48
N GLY A 473 13.57 -15.08 -3.13
CA GLY A 473 14.26 -15.93 -4.09
C GLY A 473 13.28 -16.71 -4.97
N LEU A 474 13.58 -16.80 -6.27
CA LEU A 474 12.83 -17.67 -7.20
C LEU A 474 13.41 -19.09 -7.31
N GLY A 475 14.55 -19.36 -6.66
CA GLY A 475 15.26 -20.64 -6.77
C GLY A 475 15.47 -21.02 -8.23
N ASP A 476 15.19 -22.28 -8.56
CA ASP A 476 15.35 -22.84 -9.92
C ASP A 476 14.45 -22.17 -10.97
N ALA A 477 13.43 -21.40 -10.57
CA ALA A 477 12.62 -20.63 -11.51
C ALA A 477 13.34 -19.35 -11.98
N PHE A 478 14.42 -18.91 -11.32
CA PHE A 478 15.20 -17.76 -11.77
C PHE A 478 16.07 -18.15 -12.98
N PRO A 479 15.99 -17.43 -14.12
CA PRO A 479 16.82 -17.76 -15.27
C PRO A 479 18.30 -17.41 -15.00
N GLU A 480 19.20 -18.39 -15.10
CA GLU A 480 20.65 -18.17 -14.89
C GLU A 480 21.22 -17.05 -15.78
N GLN A 481 20.66 -16.86 -16.98
CA GLN A 481 21.11 -15.82 -17.91
C GLN A 481 20.84 -14.39 -17.40
N TRP A 482 20.06 -14.25 -16.33
CA TRP A 482 19.74 -12.98 -15.70
C TRP A 482 20.69 -12.65 -14.54
N GLU A 483 21.65 -13.53 -14.21
CA GLU A 483 22.69 -13.30 -13.19
C GLU A 483 23.84 -12.42 -13.71
N ASP A 484 23.50 -11.22 -14.19
CA ASP A 484 24.43 -10.27 -14.78
C ASP A 484 25.51 -9.75 -13.81
N LEU A 485 25.25 -9.75 -12.50
CA LEU A 485 26.23 -9.30 -11.50
C LEU A 485 27.34 -10.34 -11.25
N LYS A 486 27.09 -11.63 -11.53
CA LYS A 486 28.10 -12.69 -11.43
C LYS A 486 29.19 -12.55 -12.51
N LEU A 487 28.78 -12.11 -13.70
CA LEU A 487 29.68 -11.83 -14.80
C LEU A 487 30.55 -10.59 -14.52
N LEU A 488 29.98 -9.57 -13.87
CA LEU A 488 30.72 -8.36 -13.49
C LEU A 488 31.75 -8.65 -12.39
N SER A 489 31.39 -9.42 -11.36
CA SER A 489 32.30 -9.76 -10.27
C SER A 489 33.49 -10.61 -10.75
N SER A 490 33.24 -11.59 -11.63
CA SER A 490 34.29 -12.41 -12.23
C SER A 490 35.23 -11.62 -13.16
N GLN A 491 34.72 -10.66 -13.93
CA GLN A 491 35.54 -9.77 -14.76
C GLN A 491 36.38 -8.80 -13.92
N MET A 492 35.84 -8.22 -12.86
CA MET A 492 36.62 -7.35 -11.97
C MET A 492 37.71 -8.12 -11.21
N ALA A 493 37.44 -9.36 -10.79
CA ALA A 493 38.43 -10.22 -10.15
C ALA A 493 39.55 -10.70 -11.09
N GLN A 494 39.35 -10.67 -12.42
CA GLN A 494 40.40 -10.94 -13.40
C GLN A 494 41.26 -9.71 -13.75
N LEU A 495 40.77 -8.51 -13.44
CA LEU A 495 41.44 -7.23 -13.71
C LEU A 495 42.18 -6.67 -12.48
N ALA A 496 41.91 -7.19 -11.29
CA ALA A 496 42.63 -6.92 -10.05
C ALA A 496 43.72 -7.97 -9.83
#